data_AF-A0A8X6IB44-F1
#
_entry.id   AF-A0A8X6IB44-F1
#
_cell.length_a   1.000
_cell.length_b   1.000
_cell.length_c   1.000
_cell.angle_alpha   90.00
_cell.angle_beta   90.00
_cell.angle_gamma   90.00
#
_symmetry.space_group_name_H-M   'P 1'
#
loop_
_entity.id
_entity.type
_entity.pdbx_description
1 polymer ?
#
loop_
_entity_poly.entity_id
_entity_poly.type
_entity_poly.pdbx_seq_one_letter_code
_entity_poly.pdbx_strand_id
1 'polypeptide(L)'
;MQILFKCRKCRNVLFSEKEACNSHGGSLSANETELEVCDSSNVYYLKEETLPPWMRGQVDEANWMKGKLFCPSCNCRIGSFNFVCGSKCHCGLGVLPPLHVVSHKLDRELKVFSHVPELNLEIQNKSS
;
A
#
# COMPACT_ATOMS: atom_id res chain seq x y z
N MET A 1 14.53 2.46 2.35
CA MET A 1 13.76 1.20 2.53
C MET A 1 12.44 1.37 1.80
N GLN A 2 11.89 0.30 1.22
CA GLN A 2 10.57 0.32 0.58
C GLN A 2 9.77 -0.91 0.98
N ILE A 3 8.52 -0.72 1.39
CA ILE A 3 7.57 -1.80 1.67
C ILE A 3 6.74 -2.06 0.42
N LEU A 4 6.74 -3.32 -0.03
CA LEU A 4 5.88 -3.81 -1.10
C LEU A 4 4.81 -4.76 -0.57
N PHE A 5 3.61 -4.66 -1.12
CA PHE A 5 2.49 -5.54 -0.83
C PHE A 5 2.24 -6.45 -2.02
N LYS A 6 2.31 -7.75 -1.78
CA LYS A 6 2.13 -8.79 -2.79
C LYS A 6 0.85 -9.55 -2.52
N CYS A 7 0.19 -10.04 -3.56
CA CYS A 7 -0.91 -10.97 -3.42
C CYS A 7 -0.42 -12.25 -2.74
N ARG A 8 -1.05 -12.69 -1.64
CA ARG A 8 -0.65 -13.90 -0.92
C ARG A 8 -0.77 -15.18 -1.76
N LYS A 9 -1.69 -15.20 -2.73
CA LYS A 9 -1.95 -16.35 -3.60
C LYS A 9 -0.89 -16.52 -4.68
N CYS A 10 -0.59 -15.47 -5.44
CA CYS A 10 0.29 -15.55 -6.62
C CYS A 10 1.59 -14.75 -6.52
N ARG A 11 1.80 -14.03 -5.40
CA ARG A 11 2.97 -13.17 -5.13
C ARG A 11 3.16 -12.00 -6.11
N ASN A 12 2.21 -11.75 -7.00
CA ASN A 12 2.19 -10.55 -7.83
C ASN A 12 2.20 -9.29 -6.95
N VAL A 13 3.08 -8.33 -7.26
CA VAL A 13 3.13 -7.03 -6.57
C VAL A 13 1.85 -6.26 -6.89
N LEU A 14 1.17 -5.78 -5.85
CA LEU A 14 -0.10 -5.08 -5.98
C LEU A 14 0.07 -3.57 -5.84
N PHE A 15 0.82 -3.14 -4.81
CA PHE A 15 1.09 -1.74 -4.48
C PHE A 15 2.25 -1.65 -3.46
N SER A 16 2.62 -0.45 -3.06
CA SER A 16 3.66 -0.11 -2.07
C SER A 16 3.13 0.77 -0.95
N GLU A 17 3.96 1.10 0.04
CA GLU A 17 3.61 2.06 1.10
C GLU A 17 3.12 3.43 0.61
N LYS A 18 3.46 3.81 -0.64
CA LYS A 18 3.08 5.12 -1.20
C LYS A 18 1.58 5.22 -1.45
N GLU A 19 0.98 4.11 -1.87
CA GLU A 19 -0.45 4.00 -2.15
C GLU A 19 -1.29 3.75 -0.90
N ALA A 20 -0.65 3.27 0.18
CA ALA A 20 -1.35 2.96 1.42
C ALA A 20 -1.51 4.18 2.34
N CYS A 21 -2.60 4.19 3.09
CA CYS A 21 -2.88 5.17 4.14
C CYS A 21 -3.48 4.49 5.37
N ASN A 22 -3.46 5.22 6.49
CA ASN A 22 -4.15 4.82 7.71
C ASN A 22 -5.67 5.02 7.59
N SER A 23 -6.40 4.63 8.62
CA SER A 23 -7.87 4.75 8.74
C SER A 23 -8.42 6.17 8.58
N HIS A 24 -7.57 7.20 8.55
CA HIS A 24 -7.92 8.61 8.37
C HIS A 24 -7.32 9.23 7.09
N GLY A 25 -6.78 8.41 6.17
CA GLY A 25 -6.16 8.88 4.93
C GLY A 25 -4.74 9.44 5.10
N GLY A 26 -4.19 9.42 6.31
CA GLY A 26 -2.82 9.84 6.59
C GLY A 26 -1.79 8.88 5.98
N SER A 27 -0.65 9.41 5.55
CA SER A 27 0.45 8.61 5.00
C SER A 27 1.10 7.76 6.10
N LEU A 28 1.53 6.54 5.77
CA LEU A 28 2.19 5.63 6.72
C LEU A 28 3.60 6.06 7.17
N SER A 29 4.09 7.23 6.74
CA SER A 29 5.48 7.69 6.89
C SER A 29 5.67 8.93 7.78
N ALA A 30 4.60 9.52 8.33
CA ALA A 30 4.69 10.80 9.05
C ALA A 30 4.51 10.62 10.57
N ASN A 31 5.61 10.74 11.32
CA ASN A 31 5.74 11.01 12.77
C ASN A 31 4.47 10.86 13.65
N GLU A 32 4.13 9.60 13.89
CA GLU A 32 3.59 8.87 15.06
C GLU A 32 2.86 9.49 16.28
N THR A 33 2.62 10.80 16.46
CA THR A 33 2.16 11.22 17.82
C THR A 33 0.64 11.22 18.08
N GLU A 34 -0.26 11.20 17.10
CA GLU A 34 -1.71 11.36 17.38
C GLU A 34 -2.69 10.39 16.69
N LEU A 35 -2.22 9.45 15.87
CA LEU A 35 -3.12 8.70 14.95
C LEU A 35 -3.05 7.17 15.01
N GLU A 36 -2.24 6.58 15.90
CA GLU A 36 -2.11 5.12 16.00
C GLU A 36 -3.32 4.41 16.64
N VAL A 37 -4.19 5.14 17.32
CA VAL A 37 -5.33 4.54 18.05
C VAL A 37 -6.32 3.86 17.11
N CYS A 38 -6.36 4.26 15.84
CA CYS A 38 -7.44 3.85 14.94
C CYS A 38 -7.09 2.70 13.99
N ASP A 39 -5.80 2.32 13.88
CA ASP A 39 -5.31 1.46 12.80
C ASP A 39 -5.25 -0.05 13.15
N SER A 40 -6.00 -0.49 14.16
CA SER A 40 -6.15 -1.91 14.53
C SER A 40 -6.95 -2.76 13.50
N SER A 41 -7.23 -2.20 12.33
CA SER A 41 -8.05 -2.85 11.31
C SER A 41 -7.29 -3.95 10.55
N ASN A 42 -7.98 -5.04 10.19
CA ASN A 42 -7.41 -6.14 9.39
C ASN A 42 -7.30 -5.78 7.89
N VAL A 43 -7.16 -4.50 7.57
CA VAL A 43 -7.13 -3.99 6.21
C VAL A 43 -6.05 -2.91 6.07
N TYR A 44 -5.57 -2.70 4.85
CA TYR A 44 -4.86 -1.48 4.48
C TYR A 44 -5.77 -0.64 3.61
N TYR A 45 -5.94 0.62 3.97
CA TYR A 45 -6.62 1.59 3.14
C TYR A 45 -5.70 2.09 2.04
N LEU A 46 -6.31 2.54 0.95
CA LEU A 46 -5.61 3.03 -0.22
C LEU A 46 -6.06 4.46 -0.55
N LYS A 47 -5.07 5.27 -0.91
CA LYS A 47 -5.22 6.65 -1.36
C LYS A 47 -5.77 6.68 -2.77
N GLU A 48 -6.86 7.43 -2.98
CA GLU A 48 -7.53 7.51 -4.28
C GLU A 48 -6.64 8.16 -5.35
N GLU A 49 -5.87 9.17 -4.94
CA GLU A 49 -5.01 9.98 -5.79
C GLU A 49 -3.80 9.21 -6.33
N THR A 50 -3.33 8.19 -5.60
CA THR A 50 -2.20 7.35 -5.99
C THR A 50 -2.61 5.92 -6.39
N LEU A 51 -3.89 5.66 -6.63
CA LEU A 51 -4.35 4.32 -7.02
C LEU A 51 -3.60 3.78 -8.26
N PRO A 52 -3.06 2.55 -8.19
CA PRO A 52 -2.50 1.88 -9.35
C PRO A 52 -3.54 1.76 -10.48
N PRO A 53 -3.16 1.90 -11.77
CA PRO A 53 -4.10 1.88 -12.88
C PRO A 53 -5.02 0.64 -12.93
N TRP A 54 -4.51 -0.54 -12.55
CA TRP A 54 -5.30 -1.77 -12.55
C TRP A 54 -6.40 -1.79 -11.46
N MET A 55 -6.21 -1.07 -10.36
CA MET A 55 -7.25 -0.90 -9.34
C MET A 55 -8.28 0.12 -9.80
N ARG A 56 -7.81 1.25 -10.36
CA ARG A 56 -8.68 2.28 -10.92
C ARG A 56 -9.60 1.71 -12.00
N GLY A 57 -9.09 0.87 -12.90
CA GLY A 57 -9.91 0.19 -13.91
C GLY A 57 -11.07 -0.62 -13.31
N GLN A 58 -10.85 -1.35 -12.21
CA GLN A 58 -11.94 -2.07 -11.53
C GLN A 58 -12.95 -1.15 -10.83
N VAL A 59 -12.52 0.03 -10.37
CA VAL A 59 -13.41 1.05 -9.80
C VAL A 59 -14.23 1.72 -10.91
N ASP A 60 -13.60 2.04 -12.03
CA ASP A 60 -14.23 2.61 -13.22
C ASP A 60 -15.31 1.66 -13.78
N GLU A 61 -15.01 0.36 -13.90
CA GLU A 61 -15.98 -0.68 -14.31
C GLU A 61 -17.22 -0.73 -13.39
N ALA A 62 -17.04 -0.41 -12.11
CA ALA A 62 -18.13 -0.32 -11.13
C ALA A 62 -18.76 1.08 -11.04
N ASN A 63 -18.42 1.98 -11.96
CA ASN A 63 -18.88 3.37 -12.01
C ASN A 63 -18.67 4.12 -10.68
N TRP A 64 -17.54 3.89 -10.02
CA TRP A 64 -17.23 4.55 -8.74
C TRP A 64 -18.34 4.36 -7.69
N MET A 65 -18.99 3.19 -7.67
CA MET A 65 -20.00 2.86 -6.66
C MET A 65 -19.40 1.95 -5.57
N LYS A 66 -19.87 0.70 -5.49
CA LYS A 66 -19.40 -0.30 -4.53
C LYS A 66 -19.03 -1.57 -5.27
N GLY A 67 -17.96 -2.22 -4.83
CA GLY A 67 -17.44 -3.39 -5.54
C GLY A 67 -16.41 -4.17 -4.74
N LYS A 68 -15.98 -5.28 -5.35
CA LYS A 68 -14.90 -6.14 -4.85
C LYS A 68 -13.64 -5.81 -5.63
N LEU A 69 -12.49 -5.92 -4.96
CA LEU A 69 -11.19 -5.77 -5.62
C LEU A 69 -10.56 -7.15 -5.80
N PHE A 70 -10.11 -7.44 -7.02
CA PHE A 70 -9.49 -8.69 -7.41
C PHE A 70 -8.03 -8.49 -7.82
N CYS A 71 -7.19 -9.46 -7.50
CA CYS A 71 -5.80 -9.47 -7.96
C CYS A 71 -5.77 -9.58 -9.50
N PRO A 72 -5.03 -8.70 -10.20
CA PRO A 72 -5.02 -8.69 -11.66
C PRO A 72 -4.35 -9.92 -12.27
N SER A 73 -3.52 -10.63 -11.50
CA SER A 73 -2.77 -11.79 -11.98
C SER A 73 -3.51 -13.12 -11.78
N CYS A 74 -4.21 -13.31 -10.66
CA CYS A 74 -4.81 -14.60 -10.32
C CYS A 74 -6.30 -14.55 -9.97
N ASN A 75 -6.92 -13.39 -10.13
CA ASN A 75 -8.33 -13.10 -9.91
C ASN A 75 -8.86 -13.49 -8.52
N CYS A 76 -8.00 -13.69 -7.51
CA CYS A 76 -8.48 -13.87 -6.15
C CYS A 76 -8.95 -12.54 -5.58
N ARG A 77 -10.04 -12.56 -4.79
CA ARG A 77 -10.49 -11.37 -4.06
C ARG A 77 -9.47 -10.97 -3.01
N ILE A 78 -9.04 -9.71 -3.05
CA ILE A 78 -8.07 -9.11 -2.15
C ILE A 78 -8.65 -7.97 -1.32
N GLY A 79 -9.80 -7.42 -1.70
CA GLY A 79 -10.37 -6.26 -1.03
C GLY A 79 -11.78 -5.89 -1.50
N SER A 80 -12.15 -4.65 -1.23
CA SER A 80 -13.40 -4.02 -1.67
C SER A 80 -13.28 -2.50 -1.68
N PHE A 81 -14.24 -1.87 -2.35
CA PHE A 81 -14.43 -0.43 -2.32
C PHE A 81 -15.92 -0.06 -2.15
N ASN A 82 -16.18 1.09 -1.53
CA ASN A 82 -17.51 1.67 -1.40
C ASN A 82 -17.43 3.21 -1.35
N PHE A 83 -17.77 3.84 -2.46
CA PHE A 83 -17.81 5.30 -2.62
C PHE A 83 -19.20 5.89 -2.40
N VAL A 84 -20.25 5.05 -2.29
CA VAL A 84 -21.64 5.51 -2.13
C VAL A 84 -21.95 5.84 -0.68
N CYS A 85 -21.45 5.02 0.25
CA CYS A 85 -21.72 5.18 1.67
C CYS A 85 -20.41 5.08 2.45
N GLY A 86 -19.94 6.23 2.93
CA GLY A 86 -18.77 6.31 3.80
C GLY A 86 -19.03 5.61 5.13
N SER A 87 -18.10 4.73 5.53
CA SER A 87 -18.15 4.10 6.85
C SER A 87 -17.40 4.97 7.85
N LYS A 88 -18.00 5.26 9.02
CA LYS A 88 -17.30 6.02 10.06
C LYS A 88 -16.18 5.18 10.68
N CYS A 89 -15.06 5.82 10.97
CA CYS A 89 -14.02 5.21 11.81
C CYS A 89 -14.58 4.96 13.22
N HIS A 90 -14.11 3.91 13.90
CA HIS A 90 -14.61 3.54 15.23
C HIS A 90 -14.38 4.64 16.29
N CYS A 91 -13.38 5.50 16.09
CA CYS A 91 -13.14 6.67 16.94
C CYS A 91 -14.17 7.78 16.75
N GLY A 92 -15.00 7.72 15.71
CA GLY A 92 -16.02 8.73 15.39
C GLY A 92 -15.48 10.03 14.77
N LEU A 93 -14.16 10.21 14.67
CA LEU A 93 -13.52 11.46 14.22
C LEU A 93 -13.46 11.64 12.70
N GLY A 94 -13.83 10.62 11.92
CA GLY A 94 -13.75 10.69 10.46
C GLY A 94 -14.43 9.54 9.74
N VAL A 95 -14.41 9.63 8.41
CA VAL A 95 -14.88 8.59 7.49
C VAL A 95 -13.67 7.80 7.00
N LEU A 96 -13.80 6.48 6.97
CA LEU A 96 -12.79 5.56 6.47
C LEU A 96 -12.60 5.75 4.96
N PRO A 97 -11.37 5.63 4.44
CA PRO A 97 -11.14 5.65 3.00
C PRO A 97 -11.99 4.59 2.28
N PRO A 98 -12.52 4.91 1.09
CA PRO A 98 -13.51 4.07 0.44
C PRO A 98 -12.93 2.75 -0.07
N LEU A 99 -11.61 2.67 -0.28
CA LEU A 99 -10.93 1.53 -0.89
C LEU A 99 -9.97 0.88 0.10
N HIS A 100 -10.06 -0.44 0.24
CA HIS A 100 -9.18 -1.19 1.13
C HIS A 100 -8.86 -2.59 0.60
N VAL A 101 -7.74 -3.14 1.07
CA VAL A 101 -7.29 -4.51 0.85
C VAL A 101 -7.13 -5.23 2.17
N VAL A 102 -7.47 -6.51 2.20
CA VAL A 102 -7.49 -7.31 3.43
C VAL A 102 -6.10 -7.84 3.74
N SER A 103 -5.60 -7.58 4.95
CA SER A 103 -4.21 -7.86 5.36
C SER A 103 -3.81 -9.33 5.14
N HIS A 104 -4.65 -10.28 5.55
CA HIS A 104 -4.35 -11.72 5.41
C HIS A 104 -4.37 -12.23 3.94
N LYS A 105 -4.80 -11.40 2.98
CA LYS A 105 -4.72 -11.68 1.53
C LYS A 105 -3.42 -11.17 0.91
N LEU A 106 -2.54 -10.57 1.71
CA LEU A 106 -1.29 -9.97 1.27
C LEU A 106 -0.08 -10.59 1.96
N ASP A 107 1.08 -10.45 1.31
CA ASP A 107 2.38 -10.56 1.95
C ASP A 107 3.05 -9.18 1.93
N ARG A 108 3.74 -8.85 3.02
CA ARG A 108 4.52 -7.61 3.17
C ARG A 108 6.02 -7.94 3.00
N GLU A 109 6.69 -7.25 2.08
CA GLU A 109 8.12 -7.42 1.80
C GLU A 109 8.87 -6.10 2.05
N LEU A 110 9.89 -6.12 2.90
CA LEU A 110 10.81 -5.01 3.12
C LEU A 110 11.97 -5.10 2.11
N LYS A 111 12.09 -4.10 1.24
CA LYS A 111 13.27 -3.93 0.37
C LYS A 111 14.23 -2.91 0.97
N VAL A 112 15.40 -3.39 1.37
CA VAL A 112 16.51 -2.55 1.79
C VAL A 112 17.40 -2.30 0.57
N PHE A 113 17.60 -1.03 0.21
CA PHE A 113 18.60 -0.67 -0.79
C PHE A 113 19.94 -0.59 -0.07
N SER A 114 20.74 -1.66 -0.14
CA SER A 114 22.13 -1.60 0.32
C SER A 114 22.92 -0.71 -0.63
N HIS A 115 23.32 0.47 -0.18
CA HIS A 115 24.36 1.25 -0.82
C HIS A 115 25.66 0.47 -0.64
N VAL A 116 26.28 0.00 -1.72
CA VAL A 116 27.68 -0.46 -1.69
C VAL A 116 28.51 0.75 -2.10
N PRO A 117 29.25 1.42 -1.20
CA PRO A 117 30.24 2.39 -1.62
C PRO A 117 31.36 1.63 -2.32
N GLU A 118 31.63 1.91 -3.60
CA GLU A 118 32.84 1.46 -4.28
C GLU A 118 34.06 2.02 -3.53
N LEU A 119 34.86 1.14 -2.90
CA LEU A 119 36.20 1.51 -2.43
C LEU A 119 37.12 1.63 -3.65
N ASN A 120 37.45 2.86 -4.07
CA ASN A 120 38.57 3.11 -4.97
C ASN A 120 39.89 2.79 -4.24
N LEU A 121 40.54 1.69 -4.62
CA LEU A 121 41.94 1.42 -4.33
C LEU A 121 42.78 1.85 -5.53
N GLU A 122 43.09 3.14 -5.63
CA GLU A 122 44.21 3.61 -6.46
C GLU A 122 45.51 3.32 -5.72
N ILE A 123 46.05 2.12 -5.92
CA ILE A 123 47.45 1.83 -5.60
C ILE A 123 48.29 2.45 -6.72
N GLN A 124 48.75 3.69 -6.51
CA GLN A 124 49.85 4.26 -7.30
C GLN A 124 51.15 3.52 -6.96
N ASN A 125 51.37 2.39 -7.63
CA ASN A 125 52.68 1.80 -7.79
C ASN A 125 53.19 2.13 -9.19
N LYS A 126 54.14 3.05 -9.29
CA LYS A 126 55.27 2.98 -10.25
C LYS A 126 56.27 4.11 -9.96
N SER A 127 57.22 3.75 -9.10
CA SER A 127 58.62 4.16 -9.22
C SER A 127 59.21 3.61 -10.52
N SER A 128 59.82 4.50 -11.32
CA SER A 128 61.04 4.32 -12.11
C SER A 128 61.40 5.62 -12.80
#